data_AF-A0A1Y1RSY5-F1
#
_entry.id   AF-A0A1Y1RSY5-F1
#
_cell.length_a   1.000
_cell.length_b   1.000
_cell.length_c   1.000
_cell.angle_alpha   90.00
_cell.angle_beta   90.00
_cell.angle_gamma   90.00
#
_symmetry.space_group_name_H-M   'P 1'
#
loop_
_entity.id
_entity.type
_entity.pdbx_description
1 polymer ?
#
loop_
_entity_poly.entity_id
_entity_poly.type
_entity_poly.pdbx_seq_one_letter_code
_entity_poly.pdbx_strand_id
1 'polypeptide(L)'
;MLFAYAKILPTLRDKIAADAGVIHHDSRLKIKMELRIHHIFDIIRDIGKGKILEKHEYGHSYHIIAKKILNEEFEIIKIVVKSDDVCRGCVKLYDGKCIDIIDHRNDFTKKDEFNNYLDNRIIKVLEINNCDTFTFKEILQLTEEYLKNIEFIYEGNDILHTQERKKNVEKGILKLKN
;
A
#
# COMPACT_ATOMS: atom_id res chain seq x y z
N MET A 1 -10.75 -5.25 -46.75
CA MET A 1 -10.36 -4.63 -45.47
C MET A 1 -10.48 -5.70 -44.38
N LEU A 2 -9.36 -6.29 -43.95
CA LEU A 2 -9.35 -7.16 -42.77
C LEU A 2 -9.28 -6.25 -41.53
N PHE A 3 -10.35 -6.23 -40.73
CA PHE A 3 -10.29 -5.68 -39.38
C PHE A 3 -9.55 -6.67 -38.49
N ALA A 4 -8.30 -6.36 -38.15
CA ALA A 4 -7.57 -7.09 -37.14
C ALA A 4 -8.22 -6.80 -35.77
N TYR A 5 -8.91 -7.81 -35.21
CA TYR A 5 -9.29 -7.81 -33.81
C TYR A 5 -8.03 -7.88 -32.97
N ALA A 6 -7.61 -6.76 -32.39
CA ALA A 6 -6.64 -6.76 -31.32
C ALA A 6 -7.25 -7.52 -30.13
N LYS A 7 -6.71 -8.71 -29.83
CA LYS A 7 -7.01 -9.41 -28.58
C LYS A 7 -6.58 -8.50 -27.43
N ILE A 8 -7.54 -7.97 -26.69
CA ILE A 8 -7.29 -7.24 -25.44
C ILE A 8 -6.64 -8.27 -24.50
N LEU A 9 -5.37 -8.05 -24.16
CA LEU A 9 -4.68 -8.86 -23.17
C LEU A 9 -5.30 -8.53 -21.79
N PRO A 10 -5.64 -9.54 -20.97
CA PRO A 10 -6.17 -9.30 -19.63
C PRO A 10 -5.18 -8.52 -18.78
N THR A 11 -5.69 -7.51 -18.06
CA THR A 11 -4.92 -6.69 -17.11
C THR A 11 -4.38 -7.56 -15.97
N LEU A 12 -3.42 -7.06 -15.19
CA LEU A 12 -2.93 -7.80 -14.02
C LEU A 12 -4.08 -8.09 -13.03
N ARG A 13 -5.01 -7.13 -12.90
CA ARG A 13 -6.26 -7.28 -12.15
C ARG A 13 -7.11 -8.43 -12.67
N ASP A 14 -7.30 -8.54 -13.99
CA ASP A 14 -8.10 -9.62 -14.58
C ASP A 14 -7.47 -11.00 -14.34
N LYS A 15 -6.14 -11.08 -14.29
CA LYS A 15 -5.41 -12.33 -14.00
C LYS A 15 -5.53 -12.73 -12.53
N ILE A 16 -5.38 -11.78 -11.61
CA ILE A 16 -5.56 -12.03 -10.17
C ILE A 16 -7.01 -12.41 -9.88
N ALA A 17 -7.98 -11.73 -10.49
CA ALA A 17 -9.39 -12.06 -10.34
C ALA A 17 -9.76 -13.42 -10.97
N ALA A 18 -9.07 -13.83 -12.05
CA ALA A 18 -9.25 -15.15 -12.67
C ALA A 18 -8.66 -16.28 -11.81
N ASP A 19 -7.49 -16.07 -11.18
CA ASP A 19 -6.83 -17.05 -10.31
C ASP A 19 -7.45 -17.11 -8.91
N ALA A 20 -8.02 -16.01 -8.41
CA ALA A 20 -8.72 -15.94 -7.12
C ALA A 20 -10.21 -16.30 -7.19
N GLY A 21 -10.75 -16.46 -8.41
CA GLY A 21 -12.19 -16.45 -8.65
C GLY A 21 -12.75 -15.05 -8.39
N VAL A 22 -13.48 -14.48 -9.35
CA VAL A 22 -14.19 -13.22 -9.15
C VAL A 22 -15.25 -13.43 -8.05
N ILE A 23 -14.91 -13.15 -6.80
CA ILE A 23 -15.84 -13.20 -5.69
C ILE A 23 -16.66 -11.91 -5.74
N HIS A 24 -17.88 -12.02 -6.26
CA HIS A 24 -18.93 -11.07 -5.89
C HIS A 24 -19.03 -11.06 -4.36
N HIS A 25 -18.66 -9.93 -3.75
CA HIS A 25 -18.52 -9.77 -2.31
C HIS A 25 -19.74 -10.27 -1.52
N ASP A 26 -19.51 -11.29 -0.69
CA ASP A 26 -20.43 -11.75 0.34
C ASP A 26 -20.55 -10.69 1.45
N SER A 27 -21.77 -10.22 1.69
CA SER A 27 -22.16 -9.23 2.71
C SER A 27 -21.88 -9.64 4.19
N ARG A 28 -21.13 -10.73 4.43
CA ARG A 28 -20.82 -11.28 5.76
C ARG A 28 -19.39 -11.01 6.25
N LEU A 29 -18.53 -10.36 5.46
CA LEU A 29 -17.15 -10.02 5.84
C LEU A 29 -17.15 -8.83 6.82
N LYS A 30 -16.68 -9.06 8.06
CA LYS A 30 -17.08 -8.25 9.23
C LYS A 30 -16.04 -7.29 9.78
N ILE A 31 -14.77 -7.33 9.33
CA ILE A 31 -13.77 -6.33 9.74
C ILE A 31 -13.10 -5.73 8.51
N LYS A 32 -13.46 -4.48 8.24
CA LYS A 32 -12.91 -3.65 7.18
C LYS A 32 -11.96 -2.63 7.78
N MET A 33 -10.74 -2.58 7.26
CA MET A 33 -9.82 -1.45 7.48
C MET A 33 -9.74 -0.59 6.22
N GLU A 34 -9.62 0.73 6.38
CA GLU A 34 -9.22 1.62 5.29
C GLU A 34 -7.72 1.89 5.44
N LEU A 35 -6.93 1.57 4.40
CA LEU A 35 -5.50 1.79 4.40
C LEU A 35 -5.03 2.45 3.10
N ARG A 36 -4.08 3.38 3.24
CA ARG A 36 -3.29 3.86 2.10
C ARG A 36 -2.39 2.74 1.62
N ILE A 37 -2.32 2.53 0.31
CA ILE A 37 -1.53 1.43 -0.24
C ILE A 37 -0.04 1.57 0.09
N HIS A 38 0.49 2.79 0.13
CA HIS A 38 1.89 2.99 0.52
C HIS A 38 2.16 2.63 1.99
N HIS A 39 1.20 2.84 2.91
CA HIS A 39 1.35 2.42 4.31
C HIS A 39 1.46 0.90 4.44
N ILE A 40 0.76 0.14 3.60
CA ILE A 40 0.87 -1.32 3.60
C ILE A 40 2.28 -1.74 3.21
N PHE A 41 2.84 -1.13 2.15
CA PHE A 41 4.22 -1.37 1.74
C PHE A 41 5.26 -0.83 2.74
N ASP A 42 4.98 0.26 3.47
CA ASP A 42 5.80 0.73 4.59
C ASP A 42 5.87 -0.31 5.70
N ILE A 43 4.74 -0.93 6.05
CA ILE A 43 4.66 -1.98 7.08
C ILE A 43 5.45 -3.21 6.64
N ILE A 44 5.26 -3.68 5.40
CA ILE A 44 6.02 -4.80 4.82
C ILE A 44 7.52 -4.49 4.85
N ARG A 45 7.93 -3.28 4.44
CA ARG A 45 9.32 -2.82 4.51
C ARG A 45 9.88 -2.88 5.93
N ASP A 46 9.14 -2.35 6.90
CA ASP A 46 9.58 -2.29 8.30
C ASP A 46 9.73 -3.68 8.92
N ILE A 47 8.83 -4.61 8.59
CA ILE A 47 8.93 -6.04 8.94
C ILE A 47 10.21 -6.66 8.35
N GLY A 48 10.50 -6.38 7.07
CA GLY A 48 11.70 -6.86 6.41
C GLY A 48 13.00 -6.29 7.00
N LYS A 49 12.96 -5.03 7.45
CA LYS A 49 14.06 -4.39 8.19
C LYS A 49 14.22 -4.93 9.62
N GLY A 50 13.24 -5.67 10.14
CA GLY A 50 13.25 -6.16 11.53
C GLY A 50 13.01 -5.05 12.54
N LYS A 51 12.30 -3.98 12.15
CA LYS A 51 11.98 -2.86 13.01
C LYS A 51 11.01 -3.30 14.11
N ILE A 52 11.27 -2.88 15.34
CA ILE A 52 10.33 -3.08 16.46
C ILE A 52 9.14 -2.12 16.27
N LEU A 53 7.93 -2.66 16.23
CA LEU A 53 6.69 -1.93 15.97
C LEU A 53 6.07 -1.44 17.28
N GLU A 54 6.52 -0.27 17.74
CA GLU A 54 6.06 0.36 18.97
C GLU A 54 5.25 1.63 18.71
N LYS A 55 4.59 2.12 19.77
CA LYS A 55 3.82 3.36 19.72
C LYS A 55 4.75 4.52 19.42
N HIS A 56 4.42 5.28 18.37
CA HIS A 56 5.14 6.50 18.02
C HIS A 56 4.68 7.67 18.92
N GLU A 57 5.56 8.64 19.15
CA GLU A 57 5.26 9.85 19.94
C GLU A 57 4.06 10.62 19.41
N TYR A 58 3.88 10.64 18.09
CA TYR A 58 2.71 11.27 17.46
C TYR A 58 1.39 10.55 17.75
N GLY A 59 1.41 9.35 18.34
CA GLY A 59 0.22 8.63 18.79
C GLY A 59 -0.52 7.86 17.70
N HIS A 60 -0.04 7.87 16.46
CA HIS A 60 -0.69 7.17 15.35
C HIS A 60 -0.67 5.64 15.50
N SER A 61 -1.71 4.99 14.97
CA SER A 61 -2.00 3.56 15.15
C SER A 61 -1.16 2.62 14.29
N TYR A 62 -0.10 3.10 13.62
CA TYR A 62 0.80 2.29 12.77
C TYR A 62 1.18 0.93 13.38
N HIS A 63 1.68 0.90 14.61
CA HIS A 63 2.06 -0.32 15.32
C HIS A 63 0.90 -1.29 15.57
N ILE A 64 -0.31 -0.78 15.82
CA ILE A 64 -1.52 -1.60 15.99
C ILE A 64 -1.91 -2.23 14.65
N ILE A 65 -1.95 -1.42 13.59
CA ILE A 65 -2.29 -1.89 12.25
C ILE A 65 -1.26 -2.91 11.75
N ALA A 66 0.03 -2.65 11.97
CA ALA A 66 1.08 -3.57 11.58
C ALA A 66 0.99 -4.92 12.33
N LYS A 67 0.64 -4.93 13.62
CA LYS A 67 0.38 -6.16 14.38
C LYS A 67 -0.84 -6.91 13.84
N LYS A 68 -1.92 -6.20 13.50
CA LYS A 68 -3.10 -6.81 12.87
C LYS A 68 -2.76 -7.48 11.53
N ILE A 69 -1.88 -6.87 10.74
CA ILE A 69 -1.36 -7.45 9.48
C ILE A 69 -0.55 -8.71 9.75
N LEU A 70 0.36 -8.67 10.73
CA LEU A 70 1.17 -9.83 11.10
C LEU A 70 0.34 -11.00 11.62
N ASN A 71 -0.74 -10.71 12.36
CA ASN A 71 -1.58 -11.74 12.98
C ASN A 71 -2.78 -12.15 12.12
N GLU A 72 -2.91 -11.62 10.89
CA GLU A 72 -4.09 -11.83 10.03
C GLU A 72 -5.44 -11.48 10.72
N GLU A 73 -5.46 -10.47 11.60
CA GLU A 73 -6.63 -10.07 12.42
C GLU A 73 -7.64 -9.19 11.67
N PHE A 74 -7.73 -9.33 10.35
CA PHE A 74 -8.73 -8.65 9.52
C PHE A 74 -9.02 -9.45 8.26
N GLU A 75 -10.20 -9.23 7.70
CA GLU A 75 -10.65 -9.95 6.51
C GLU A 75 -10.45 -9.11 5.25
N ILE A 76 -10.75 -7.81 5.30
CA ILE A 76 -10.69 -6.92 4.14
C ILE A 76 -9.96 -5.60 4.45
N ILE A 77 -9.10 -5.20 3.53
CA ILE A 77 -8.51 -3.86 3.43
C ILE A 77 -9.13 -3.14 2.23
N LYS A 78 -9.67 -1.94 2.46
CA LYS A 78 -10.06 -1.00 1.41
C LYS A 78 -8.93 -0.03 1.16
N ILE A 79 -8.51 0.09 -0.10
CA ILE A 79 -7.49 1.05 -0.49
C ILE A 79 -8.09 2.46 -0.53
N VAL A 80 -7.39 3.42 0.09
CA VAL A 80 -7.83 4.83 0.12
C VAL A 80 -6.67 5.80 -0.17
N VAL A 81 -6.98 6.91 -0.85
CA VAL A 81 -6.06 8.04 -1.05
C VAL A 81 -6.50 9.22 -0.16
N LYS A 82 -6.37 9.03 1.15
CA LYS A 82 -6.70 10.00 2.22
C LYS A 82 -6.17 9.47 3.55
N SER A 83 -6.18 10.26 4.62
CA SER A 83 -5.90 9.74 5.97
C SER A 83 -6.73 8.49 6.27
N ASP A 84 -6.10 7.52 6.91
CA ASP A 84 -6.57 6.14 7.00
C ASP A 84 -6.47 5.60 8.44
N ASP A 85 -6.65 4.29 8.62
CA ASP A 85 -6.65 3.70 9.96
C ASP A 85 -5.30 3.77 10.68
N VAL A 86 -4.19 3.88 9.94
CA VAL A 86 -2.87 4.15 10.51
C VAL A 86 -2.83 5.53 11.16
N CYS A 87 -3.52 6.53 10.60
CA CYS A 87 -3.55 7.89 11.13
C CYS A 87 -4.35 8.05 12.43
N ARG A 88 -5.15 7.06 12.85
CA ARG A 88 -5.98 7.17 14.07
C ARG A 88 -5.12 7.44 15.30
N GLY A 89 -5.54 8.43 16.09
CA GLY A 89 -4.84 8.88 17.32
C GLY A 89 -3.64 9.80 17.06
N CYS A 90 -3.35 10.15 15.80
CA CYS A 90 -2.22 11.00 15.47
C CYS A 90 -2.46 12.47 15.86
N VAL A 91 -1.53 13.08 16.59
CA VAL A 91 -1.56 14.53 16.91
C VAL A 91 -1.36 15.42 15.68
N LYS A 92 -0.84 14.86 14.59
CA LYS A 92 -0.68 15.55 13.29
C LYS A 92 -1.87 15.35 12.35
N LEU A 93 -2.91 14.65 12.78
CA LEU A 93 -4.15 14.51 12.01
C LEU A 93 -5.10 15.65 12.42
N TYR A 94 -5.35 16.57 11.49
CA TYR A 94 -6.26 17.70 11.68
C TYR A 94 -7.21 17.80 10.49
N ASP A 95 -8.51 17.87 10.77
CA ASP A 95 -9.58 17.94 9.75
C ASP A 95 -9.44 16.88 8.64
N GLY A 96 -9.14 15.63 9.05
CA GLY A 96 -9.00 14.50 8.14
C GLY A 96 -7.75 14.54 7.25
N LYS A 97 -6.79 15.43 7.50
CA LYS A 97 -5.53 15.57 6.75
C LYS A 97 -4.31 15.57 7.66
N CYS A 98 -3.19 15.10 7.14
CA CYS A 98 -1.92 15.19 7.84
C CYS A 98 -1.33 16.60 7.70
N ILE A 99 -1.13 17.29 8.82
CA ILE A 99 -0.48 18.62 8.86
C ILE A 99 1.04 18.54 9.09
N ASP A 100 1.60 17.33 9.08
CA ASP A 100 3.04 17.10 9.18
C ASP A 100 3.75 17.57 7.90
N ILE A 101 5.02 17.96 8.03
CA ILE A 101 5.84 18.44 6.92
C ILE A 101 6.89 17.41 6.52
N ILE A 102 7.38 17.50 5.30
CA ILE A 102 8.54 16.75 4.81
C ILE A 102 9.61 17.72 4.30
N ASP A 103 10.86 17.30 4.41
CA ASP A 103 12.06 18.09 4.08
C ASP A 103 13.00 17.37 3.10
N HIS A 104 12.80 16.07 2.86
CA HIS A 104 13.61 15.25 1.96
C HIS A 104 13.26 15.43 0.47
N ARG A 105 12.36 16.34 0.13
CA ARG A 105 11.83 16.61 -1.22
C ARG A 105 11.68 18.11 -1.43
N ASN A 106 12.05 18.61 -2.61
CA ASN A 106 11.94 20.04 -2.93
C ASN A 106 10.61 20.44 -3.58
N ASP A 107 9.92 19.46 -4.17
CA ASP A 107 8.64 19.62 -4.87
C ASP A 107 7.41 19.38 -3.96
N PHE A 108 7.63 19.01 -2.70
CA PHE A 108 6.60 18.80 -1.70
C PHE A 108 7.03 19.34 -0.34
N THR A 109 6.14 20.03 0.36
CA THR A 109 6.35 20.44 1.77
C THR A 109 5.37 19.73 2.70
N LYS A 110 4.14 19.46 2.26
CA LYS A 110 3.12 18.80 3.08
C LYS A 110 3.18 17.29 2.90
N LYS A 111 3.22 16.56 4.02
CA LYS A 111 3.26 15.10 4.01
C LYS A 111 2.00 14.48 3.40
N ASP A 112 0.83 15.07 3.61
CA ASP A 112 -0.42 14.55 3.02
C ASP A 112 -0.40 14.58 1.49
N GLU A 113 0.08 15.68 0.90
CA GLU A 113 0.19 15.85 -0.55
C GLU A 113 1.19 14.84 -1.15
N PHE A 114 2.35 14.68 -0.51
CA PHE A 114 3.35 13.70 -0.91
C PHE A 114 2.83 12.25 -0.80
N ASN A 115 2.13 11.93 0.29
CA ASN A 115 1.55 10.61 0.49
C ASN A 115 0.45 10.32 -0.55
N ASN A 116 -0.42 11.29 -0.85
CA ASN A 116 -1.41 11.16 -1.94
C ASN A 116 -0.73 10.91 -3.29
N TYR A 117 0.39 11.60 -3.55
CA TYR A 117 1.19 11.41 -4.76
C TYR A 117 1.76 9.99 -4.87
N LEU A 118 2.36 9.46 -3.80
CA LEU A 118 2.85 8.08 -3.77
C LEU A 118 1.73 7.05 -3.97
N ASP A 119 0.60 7.22 -3.27
CA ASP A 119 -0.55 6.32 -3.39
C ASP A 119 -1.06 6.25 -4.83
N ASN A 120 -1.22 7.41 -5.48
CA ASN A 120 -1.70 7.45 -6.87
C ASN A 120 -0.73 6.77 -7.84
N ARG A 121 0.58 6.90 -7.64
CA ARG A 121 1.59 6.20 -8.45
C ARG A 121 1.53 4.69 -8.24
N ILE A 122 1.40 4.24 -7.00
CA ILE A 122 1.30 2.82 -6.66
C ILE A 122 0.01 2.23 -7.26
N ILE A 123 -1.13 2.89 -7.08
CA ILE A 123 -2.43 2.49 -7.66
C ILE A 123 -2.30 2.36 -9.18
N LYS A 124 -1.66 3.34 -9.84
CA LYS A 124 -1.44 3.33 -11.29
C LYS A 124 -0.61 2.12 -11.76
N VAL A 125 0.53 1.84 -11.14
CA VAL A 125 1.40 0.73 -11.59
C VAL A 125 0.81 -0.64 -11.26
N LEU A 126 -0.01 -0.74 -10.21
CA LEU A 126 -0.69 -1.98 -9.85
C LEU A 126 -1.98 -2.20 -10.64
N GLU A 127 -2.41 -1.24 -11.46
CA GLU A 127 -3.67 -1.30 -12.24
C GLU A 127 -4.91 -1.55 -11.36
N ILE A 128 -4.89 -1.03 -10.12
CA ILE A 128 -6.02 -1.07 -9.18
C ILE A 128 -6.73 0.29 -9.11
N ASN A 129 -7.84 0.38 -8.38
CA ASN A 129 -8.58 1.62 -8.19
C ASN A 129 -8.61 2.03 -6.71
N ASN A 130 -8.77 3.33 -6.49
CA ASN A 130 -9.17 3.83 -5.18
C ASN A 130 -10.52 3.21 -4.78
N CYS A 131 -10.66 2.87 -3.50
CA CYS A 131 -11.79 2.12 -2.93
C CYS A 131 -11.91 0.63 -3.29
N ASP A 132 -11.01 0.08 -4.13
CA ASP A 132 -10.94 -1.38 -4.29
C ASP A 132 -10.61 -2.04 -2.94
N THR A 133 -11.13 -3.25 -2.76
CA THR A 133 -11.00 -4.04 -1.53
C THR A 133 -10.23 -5.32 -1.78
N PHE A 134 -9.30 -5.64 -0.89
CA PHE A 134 -8.42 -6.78 -0.97
C PHE A 134 -8.28 -7.46 0.39
N THR A 135 -8.13 -8.77 0.39
CA THR A 135 -7.48 -9.51 1.46
C THR A 135 -5.99 -9.18 1.49
N PHE A 136 -5.31 -9.45 2.61
CA PHE A 136 -3.86 -9.26 2.67
C PHE A 136 -3.11 -10.17 1.67
N LYS A 137 -3.63 -11.39 1.43
CA LYS A 137 -3.05 -12.35 0.51
C LYS A 137 -3.07 -11.85 -0.94
N GLU A 138 -4.16 -11.23 -1.37
CA GLU A 138 -4.24 -10.58 -2.70
C GLU A 138 -3.25 -9.42 -2.82
N ILE A 139 -3.05 -8.64 -1.75
CA ILE A 139 -2.02 -7.58 -1.75
C ILE A 139 -0.62 -8.17 -1.89
N LEU A 140 -0.32 -9.30 -1.24
CA LEU A 140 0.96 -9.97 -1.39
C LEU A 140 1.22 -10.46 -2.83
N GLN A 141 0.18 -10.72 -3.63
CA GLN A 141 0.31 -11.05 -5.06
C GLN A 141 0.68 -9.83 -5.91
N LEU A 142 0.26 -8.62 -5.52
CA LEU A 142 0.59 -7.36 -6.20
C LEU A 142 2.05 -6.90 -5.96
N THR A 143 2.75 -7.49 -4.99
CA THR A 143 4.07 -7.05 -4.54
C THR A 143 5.15 -7.13 -5.63
N GLU A 144 5.06 -8.08 -6.55
CA GLU A 144 6.02 -8.22 -7.65
C GLU A 144 5.98 -7.00 -8.58
N GLU A 145 4.77 -6.57 -8.97
CA GLU A 145 4.58 -5.41 -9.83
C GLU A 145 5.00 -4.11 -9.13
N TYR A 146 4.71 -3.99 -7.83
CA TYR A 146 5.22 -2.88 -7.01
C TYR A 146 6.75 -2.83 -7.02
N LEU A 147 7.44 -3.97 -6.83
CA LEU A 147 8.90 -4.04 -6.77
C LEU A 147 9.57 -3.75 -8.13
N LYS A 148 8.93 -4.16 -9.23
CA LYS A 148 9.38 -3.84 -10.60
C LYS A 148 9.36 -2.34 -10.86
N ASN A 149 8.36 -1.63 -10.33
CA ASN A 149 8.13 -0.21 -10.59
C ASN A 149 8.60 0.72 -9.46
N ILE A 150 9.33 0.21 -8.46
CA ILE A 150 9.66 0.98 -7.25
C ILE A 150 10.46 2.26 -7.55
N GLU A 151 11.34 2.23 -8.55
CA GLU A 151 12.13 3.41 -8.96
C GLU A 151 11.25 4.50 -9.56
N PHE A 152 10.24 4.13 -10.34
CA PHE A 152 9.23 5.06 -10.85
C PHE A 152 8.35 5.61 -9.72
N ILE A 153 7.91 4.75 -8.79
CA ILE A 153 7.05 5.18 -7.68
C ILE A 153 7.73 6.27 -6.85
N TYR A 154 8.99 6.06 -6.48
CA TYR A 154 9.77 6.96 -5.62
C TYR A 154 10.70 7.90 -6.41
N GLU A 155 10.42 8.15 -7.69
CA GLU A 155 11.22 9.06 -8.51
C GLU A 155 11.40 10.43 -7.84
N GLY A 156 12.67 10.86 -7.73
CA GLY A 156 13.10 12.08 -7.06
C GLY A 156 13.27 11.96 -5.54
N ASN A 157 13.13 10.76 -4.96
CA ASN A 157 13.74 10.45 -3.67
C ASN A 157 15.23 10.09 -3.86
N ASP A 158 15.98 10.03 -2.76
CA ASP A 158 17.34 9.49 -2.79
C ASP A 158 17.37 8.05 -3.33
N ILE A 159 18.31 7.80 -4.24
CA ILE A 159 18.42 6.54 -4.97
C ILE A 159 18.83 5.42 -4.01
N LEU A 160 19.81 5.65 -3.14
CA LEU A 160 20.30 4.63 -2.20
C LEU A 160 19.21 4.23 -1.20
N HIS A 161 18.46 5.20 -0.69
CA HIS A 161 17.32 4.98 0.18
C HIS A 161 16.22 4.18 -0.52
N THR A 162 15.95 4.46 -1.79
CA THR A 162 14.96 3.72 -2.59
C THR A 162 15.40 2.27 -2.83
N GLN A 163 16.69 2.03 -3.07
CA GLN A 163 17.23 0.67 -3.19
C GLN A 163 17.21 -0.08 -1.85
N GLU A 164 17.50 0.59 -0.74
CA GLU A 164 17.36 -0.01 0.61
C GLU A 164 15.90 -0.38 0.88
N ARG A 165 14.97 0.52 0.53
CA ARG A 165 13.52 0.28 0.63
C ARG A 165 13.13 -0.97 -0.16
N LYS A 166 13.58 -1.12 -1.41
CA LYS A 166 13.32 -2.29 -2.25
C LYS A 166 13.75 -3.59 -1.55
N LYS A 167 15.00 -3.65 -1.10
CA LYS A 167 15.58 -4.81 -0.39
C LYS A 167 14.80 -5.16 0.87
N ASN A 168 14.36 -4.15 1.63
CA ASN A 168 13.60 -4.37 2.85
C ASN A 168 12.17 -4.84 2.56
N VAL A 169 11.52 -4.35 1.50
CA VAL A 169 10.22 -4.88 1.06
C VAL A 169 10.33 -6.35 0.63
N GLU A 170 11.35 -6.70 -0.16
CA GLU A 170 11.62 -8.09 -0.57
C GLU A 170 11.76 -9.03 0.64
N LYS A 171 12.58 -8.65 1.62
CA LYS A 171 12.72 -9.41 2.89
C LYS A 171 11.41 -9.51 3.65
N GLY A 172 10.62 -8.43 3.68
CA GLY A 172 9.31 -8.41 4.34
C GLY A 172 8.34 -9.40 3.71
N ILE A 173 8.26 -9.43 2.38
CA ILE A 173 7.42 -10.36 1.63
C ILE A 173 7.81 -11.81 1.93
N LEU A 174 9.10 -12.13 1.94
CA LEU A 174 9.57 -13.49 2.26
C LEU A 174 9.13 -13.93 3.66
N LYS A 175 9.16 -13.02 4.65
CA LYS A 175 8.70 -13.33 6.01
C LYS A 175 7.18 -13.52 6.11
N LEU A 176 6.41 -12.87 5.24
CA LEU A 176 4.95 -12.87 5.28
C LEU A 176 4.31 -13.97 4.40
N LYS A 177 5.10 -14.59 3.51
CA LYS A 177 4.67 -15.73 2.70
C LYS A 177 4.99 -17.10 3.34
N ASN A 178 5.79 -17.10 4.41
CA ASN A 178 6.17 -18.29 5.18
C ASN A 178 5.30 -18.40 6.43
#